data_AF-A0A954PYU8-F1
#
_entry.id   AF-A0A954PYU8-F1
#
_cell.length_a   1.000
_cell.length_b   1.000
_cell.length_c   1.000
_cell.angle_alpha   90.00
_cell.angle_beta   90.00
_cell.angle_gamma   90.00
#
_symmetry.space_group_name_H-M   'P 1'
#
loop_
_entity.id
_entity.type
_entity.pdbx_description
1 polymer ?
#
loop_
_entity_poly.entity_id
_entity_poly.type
_entity_poly.pdbx_seq_one_letter_code
_entity_poly.pdbx_strand_id
1 'polypeptide(L)'
;MTNHTASSPSSSDGEAAEAKSGLVASIMKGLPTLLVLTVMAGGWMLMHHINSGGSITEEQADAVEQETVSDTLVLPQGKLTAGKFESVPAQSHVVQHAHTVPGRLRYDQTQHVDVKAPMDGILAELVVTPGDHVNAGDLIAV
;
A
#
# COMPACT_ATOMS: atom_id res chain seq x y z
N MET A 1 -40.10 -58.42 12.81
CA MET A 1 -38.94 -57.87 13.55
C MET A 1 -39.40 -56.55 14.17
N THR A 2 -40.12 -56.58 15.29
CA THR A 2 -39.60 -56.48 16.68
C THR A 2 -38.69 -55.27 16.90
N ASN A 3 -39.23 -54.22 17.54
CA ASN A 3 -38.79 -53.66 18.84
C ASN A 3 -39.56 -52.35 19.11
N HIS A 4 -40.47 -52.31 20.09
CA HIS A 4 -40.27 -52.04 21.53
C HIS A 4 -40.24 -50.53 21.87
N THR A 5 -41.36 -49.98 22.39
CA THR A 5 -41.62 -49.57 23.81
C THR A 5 -40.87 -48.30 24.25
N ALA A 6 -41.53 -47.24 24.74
CA ALA A 6 -42.04 -47.07 26.12
C ALA A 6 -42.80 -45.71 26.21
N SER A 7 -44.11 -45.66 26.53
CA SER A 7 -44.76 -45.49 27.86
C SER A 7 -44.75 -44.08 28.50
N SER A 8 -45.88 -43.35 28.33
CA SER A 8 -46.85 -42.83 29.34
C SER A 8 -46.39 -42.03 30.60
N PRO A 9 -47.30 -41.43 31.41
CA PRO A 9 -48.40 -40.47 31.17
C PRO A 9 -48.49 -39.37 32.30
N SER A 10 -49.69 -38.77 32.49
CA SER A 10 -50.24 -38.05 33.69
C SER A 10 -50.26 -36.51 33.60
N SER A 11 -51.45 -35.89 33.41
CA SER A 11 -52.44 -35.38 34.41
C SER A 11 -51.94 -34.12 35.14
N SER A 12 -52.66 -33.04 35.41
CA SER A 12 -54.11 -32.75 35.56
C SER A 12 -54.25 -31.22 35.81
N ASP A 13 -55.38 -30.64 35.39
CA ASP A 13 -56.26 -29.66 36.05
C ASP A 13 -55.75 -28.48 36.91
N GLY A 14 -56.50 -27.37 36.83
CA GLY A 14 -56.64 -26.37 37.91
C GLY A 14 -56.10 -24.98 37.53
N GLU A 15 -56.88 -24.04 37.00
CA GLU A 15 -57.89 -23.20 37.68
C GLU A 15 -57.32 -21.89 38.29
N ALA A 16 -57.75 -20.80 37.66
CA ALA A 16 -58.12 -19.48 38.17
C ALA A 16 -57.23 -18.64 39.12
N ALA A 17 -57.08 -17.39 38.67
CA ALA A 17 -57.32 -16.13 39.40
C ALA A 17 -56.16 -15.41 40.12
N GLU A 18 -56.06 -14.12 39.73
CA GLU A 18 -55.60 -12.95 40.51
C GLU A 18 -54.12 -12.94 40.96
N ALA A 19 -53.40 -11.81 41.03
CA ALA A 19 -53.79 -10.42 41.19
C ALA A 19 -52.72 -9.49 40.62
N LYS A 20 -53.19 -8.30 40.23
CA LYS A 20 -52.40 -7.13 39.86
C LYS A 20 -51.50 -6.68 41.03
N SER A 21 -50.23 -7.12 41.07
CA SER A 21 -49.22 -6.54 41.97
C SER A 21 -47.76 -6.76 41.52
N GLY A 22 -47.51 -7.10 40.24
CA GLY A 22 -46.15 -7.44 39.75
C GLY A 22 -45.46 -6.35 38.93
N LEU A 23 -46.22 -5.40 38.37
CA LEU A 23 -45.68 -4.52 37.32
C LEU A 23 -44.81 -3.38 37.87
N VAL A 24 -45.14 -2.86 39.06
CA VAL A 24 -44.43 -1.72 39.67
C VAL A 24 -43.08 -2.15 40.28
N ALA A 25 -43.00 -3.38 40.82
CA ALA A 25 -41.75 -3.91 41.38
C ALA A 25 -40.72 -4.32 40.30
N SER A 26 -41.19 -4.62 39.08
CA SER A 26 -40.30 -4.94 37.94
C SER A 26 -39.68 -3.69 37.31
N ILE A 27 -40.42 -2.57 37.31
CA ILE A 27 -39.92 -1.26 36.80
C ILE A 27 -38.77 -0.73 37.68
N MET A 28 -38.82 -0.92 39.00
CA MET A 28 -37.74 -0.46 39.89
C MET A 28 -36.42 -1.24 39.75
N LYS A 29 -36.45 -2.51 39.30
CA LYS A 29 -35.24 -3.29 39.05
C LYS A 29 -34.61 -3.03 37.67
N GLY A 30 -35.38 -2.45 36.75
CA GLY A 30 -34.93 -2.05 35.41
C GLY A 30 -34.41 -0.61 35.32
N LEU A 31 -34.56 0.21 36.36
CA LEU A 31 -34.11 1.60 36.37
C LEU A 31 -32.59 1.75 36.09
N PRO A 32 -31.68 0.98 36.72
CA PRO A 32 -30.24 1.15 36.45
C PRO A 32 -29.85 0.69 35.04
N THR A 33 -30.47 -0.38 34.52
CA THR A 33 -30.20 -0.84 33.14
C THR A 33 -30.73 0.15 32.11
N LEU A 34 -31.90 0.75 32.35
CA LEU A 34 -32.46 1.79 31.49
C LEU A 34 -31.60 3.06 31.51
N LEU A 35 -31.07 3.47 32.67
CA LEU A 35 -30.15 4.60 32.76
C LEU A 35 -28.87 4.36 31.96
N VAL A 36 -28.25 3.17 32.09
CA VAL A 36 -27.06 2.81 31.32
C VAL A 36 -27.35 2.81 29.81
N LEU A 37 -28.49 2.26 29.39
CA LEU A 37 -28.90 2.26 27.98
C LEU A 37 -29.11 3.68 27.46
N THR A 38 -29.68 4.56 28.28
CA THR A 38 -29.91 5.97 27.92
C THR A 38 -28.59 6.74 27.77
N VAL A 39 -27.62 6.50 28.67
CA VAL A 39 -26.30 7.13 28.59
C VAL A 39 -25.51 6.61 27.39
N MET A 40 -25.58 5.31 27.11
CA MET A 40 -24.92 4.71 25.94
C MET A 40 -25.54 5.19 24.63
N ALA A 41 -26.87 5.24 24.53
CA ALA A 41 -27.59 5.76 23.37
C ALA A 41 -27.30 7.25 23.16
N GLY A 42 -27.31 8.05 24.23
CA GLY A 42 -26.96 9.48 24.17
C GLY A 42 -25.52 9.72 23.75
N GLY A 43 -24.56 8.97 24.31
CA GLY A 43 -23.16 9.03 23.95
C GLY A 43 -22.89 8.62 22.50
N TRP A 44 -23.55 7.55 22.02
CA TRP A 44 -23.52 7.16 20.61
C TRP A 44 -24.07 8.28 19.72
N MET A 45 -25.23 8.85 20.08
CA MET A 45 -25.87 9.89 19.28
C MET A 45 -25.02 11.16 19.19
N LEU A 46 -24.39 11.59 20.29
CA LEU A 46 -23.45 12.73 20.32
C LEU A 46 -22.20 12.46 19.48
N MET A 47 -21.60 11.26 19.60
CA MET A 47 -20.44 10.88 18.78
C MET A 47 -20.80 10.83 17.30
N HIS A 48 -21.98 10.30 16.97
CA HIS A 48 -22.48 10.34 15.60
C HIS A 48 -22.80 11.75 15.17
N HIS A 49 -23.34 12.66 15.98
CA HIS A 49 -23.65 14.01 15.51
C HIS A 49 -22.41 14.87 15.21
N ILE A 50 -21.29 14.60 15.89
CA ILE A 50 -20.03 15.33 15.70
C ILE A 50 -19.20 14.71 14.56
N ASN A 51 -19.33 13.39 14.32
CA ASN A 51 -18.63 12.70 13.23
C ASN A 51 -19.46 12.59 11.93
N SER A 52 -20.80 12.65 12.02
CA SER A 52 -21.73 12.78 10.90
C SER A 52 -21.94 14.27 10.64
N GLY A 53 -20.87 14.95 10.22
CA GLY A 53 -21.00 16.31 9.69
C GLY A 53 -21.88 16.28 8.44
N GLY A 54 -23.17 16.57 8.61
CA GLY A 54 -24.08 16.96 7.52
C GLY A 54 -25.25 16.01 7.27
N SER A 55 -26.31 16.10 8.07
CA SER A 55 -27.69 16.00 7.54
C SER A 55 -28.66 16.73 8.48
N ILE A 56 -28.79 18.03 8.24
CA ILE A 56 -29.93 18.80 8.73
C ILE A 56 -31.04 18.56 7.71
N THR A 57 -32.14 17.97 8.17
CA THR A 57 -33.39 17.89 7.42
C THR A 57 -33.95 19.31 7.26
N GLU A 58 -33.80 19.88 6.07
CA GLU A 58 -34.72 20.87 5.52
C GLU A 58 -35.09 20.42 4.10
N GLU A 59 -36.39 20.26 3.86
CA GLU A 59 -36.96 20.12 2.52
C GLU A 59 -36.67 21.41 1.74
N GLN A 60 -35.73 21.35 0.80
CA GLN A 60 -35.59 22.41 -0.20
C GLN A 60 -35.21 21.80 -1.55
N ALA A 61 -36.22 21.78 -2.43
CA ALA A 61 -36.18 21.69 -3.89
C ALA A 61 -35.13 20.78 -4.52
N ASP A 62 -35.65 19.79 -5.25
CA ASP A 62 -35.02 19.03 -6.32
C ASP A 62 -34.30 19.96 -7.32
N ALA A 63 -33.08 20.36 -6.97
CA ALA A 63 -32.11 20.97 -7.86
C ALA A 63 -30.99 19.95 -7.94
N VAL A 64 -30.94 19.27 -9.09
CA VAL A 64 -29.82 18.42 -9.51
C VAL A 64 -28.53 19.19 -9.29
N GLU A 65 -27.85 18.95 -8.17
CA GLU A 65 -26.46 19.36 -7.98
C GLU A 65 -25.67 18.57 -9.01
N GLN A 66 -25.38 19.22 -10.13
CA GLN A 66 -24.33 18.78 -11.03
C GLN A 66 -23.06 18.73 -10.19
N GLU A 67 -22.59 17.51 -9.90
CA GLU A 67 -21.24 17.23 -9.44
C GLU A 67 -20.26 17.83 -10.46
N THR A 68 -19.93 19.11 -10.29
CA THR A 68 -18.79 19.71 -10.94
C THR A 68 -17.58 19.04 -10.32
N VAL A 69 -17.00 18.07 -11.03
CA VAL A 69 -15.70 17.47 -10.69
C VAL A 69 -14.68 18.61 -10.66
N SER A 70 -14.54 19.22 -9.50
CA SER A 70 -13.72 20.39 -9.30
C SER A 70 -12.31 19.88 -9.08
N ASP A 71 -11.38 20.21 -9.98
CA ASP A 71 -9.97 19.85 -9.92
C ASP A 71 -9.22 20.56 -8.76
N THR A 72 -9.97 21.13 -7.81
CA THR A 72 -9.45 21.92 -6.69
C THR A 72 -10.18 21.49 -5.42
N LEU A 73 -9.41 20.99 -4.46
CA LEU A 73 -9.92 20.53 -3.17
C LEU A 73 -9.59 21.57 -2.10
N VAL A 74 -10.62 22.13 -1.47
CA VAL A 74 -10.46 23.12 -0.40
C VAL A 74 -10.47 22.41 0.95
N LEU A 75 -9.36 22.49 1.68
CA LEU A 75 -9.22 21.88 2.99
C LEU A 75 -9.50 22.91 4.10
N PRO A 76 -10.28 22.54 5.14
CA PRO A 76 -10.40 23.35 6.35
C PRO A 76 -9.04 23.51 7.05
N GLN A 77 -8.81 24.67 7.67
CA GLN A 77 -7.53 25.02 8.32
C GLN A 77 -7.06 23.97 9.35
N GLY A 78 -7.98 23.35 10.10
CA GLY A 78 -7.64 22.28 11.05
C GLY A 78 -7.00 21.05 10.39
N LYS A 79 -7.40 20.70 9.15
CA LYS A 79 -6.81 19.58 8.39
C LYS A 79 -5.46 19.96 7.78
N LEU A 80 -5.26 21.23 7.42
CA LEU A 80 -3.98 21.73 6.94
C LEU A 80 -2.92 21.67 8.05
N THR A 81 -3.26 22.13 9.25
CA THR A 81 -2.36 22.12 10.40
C THR A 81 -2.05 20.70 10.89
N ALA A 82 -3.04 19.80 10.90
CA ALA A 82 -2.81 18.40 11.27
C ALA A 82 -1.98 17.63 10.22
N GLY A 83 -2.15 17.97 8.93
CA GLY A 83 -1.46 17.33 7.81
C GLY A 83 -0.02 17.79 7.59
N LYS A 84 0.41 18.89 8.22
CA LYS A 84 1.78 19.44 8.12
C LYS A 84 2.27 19.57 6.68
N PHE A 85 1.42 20.11 5.81
CA PHE A 85 1.76 20.29 4.40
C PHE A 85 2.87 21.34 4.24
N GLU A 86 3.93 20.97 3.55
CA GLU A 86 4.99 21.88 3.12
C GLU A 86 4.93 22.05 1.61
N SER A 87 5.09 23.29 1.14
CA SER A 87 5.10 23.58 -0.30
C SER A 87 6.35 24.37 -0.67
N VAL A 88 6.92 24.04 -1.82
CA VAL A 88 8.08 24.72 -2.40
C VAL A 88 7.70 25.12 -3.83
N PRO A 89 7.98 26.36 -4.27
CA PRO A 89 7.66 26.78 -5.62
C PRO A 89 8.39 25.91 -6.65
N ALA A 90 7.66 25.47 -7.68
CA ALA A 90 8.25 24.74 -8.78
C ALA A 90 9.23 25.64 -9.55
N GLN A 91 10.44 25.12 -9.81
CA GLN A 91 11.46 25.82 -10.57
C GLN A 91 11.83 24.99 -11.80
N SER A 92 11.93 25.64 -12.96
CA SER A 92 12.43 25.00 -14.17
C SER A 92 13.94 24.92 -14.13
N HIS A 93 14.49 23.72 -14.27
CA HIS A 93 15.93 23.47 -14.32
C HIS A 93 16.26 22.51 -15.45
N VAL A 94 17.38 22.73 -16.13
CA VAL A 94 17.88 21.80 -17.13
C VAL A 94 18.51 20.61 -16.41
N VAL A 95 17.90 19.44 -16.55
CA VAL A 95 18.42 18.19 -15.96
C VAL A 95 19.50 17.64 -16.89
N GLN A 96 20.74 17.60 -16.42
CA GLN A 96 21.82 16.92 -17.14
C GLN A 96 21.77 15.42 -16.84
N HIS A 97 21.62 14.62 -17.89
CA HIS A 97 21.65 13.17 -17.77
C HIS A 97 23.10 12.68 -17.71
N ALA A 98 23.49 12.08 -16.60
CA ALA A 98 24.80 11.44 -16.43
C ALA A 98 24.65 9.93 -16.32
N HIS A 99 25.45 9.19 -17.06
CA HIS A 99 25.55 7.73 -16.96
C HIS A 99 27.00 7.30 -17.13
N THR A 100 27.38 6.24 -16.40
CA THR A 100 28.72 5.65 -16.47
C THR A 100 28.66 4.38 -17.30
N VAL A 101 29.50 4.31 -18.34
CA VAL A 101 29.60 3.14 -19.22
C VAL A 101 30.96 2.49 -19.04
N PRO A 102 31.04 1.16 -18.83
CA PRO A 102 32.33 0.47 -18.80
C PRO A 102 32.97 0.46 -20.19
N GLY A 103 34.18 1.01 -20.28
CA GLY A 103 35.03 0.91 -21.48
C GLY A 103 36.00 -0.27 -21.41
N ARG A 104 36.57 -0.65 -22.55
CA ARG A 104 37.67 -1.62 -22.63
C ARG A 104 38.86 -0.97 -23.31
N LEU A 105 40.05 -1.16 -22.73
CA LEU A 105 41.31 -0.80 -23.40
C LEU A 105 41.62 -1.85 -24.45
N ARG A 106 41.99 -1.40 -25.65
CA ARG A 106 42.39 -2.25 -26.77
C ARG A 106 43.73 -1.73 -27.29
N TYR A 107 44.48 -2.59 -27.96
CA TYR A 107 45.66 -2.17 -28.70
C TYR A 107 45.28 -1.18 -29.80
N ASP A 108 46.18 -0.24 -30.06
CA ASP A 108 46.06 0.68 -31.18
C ASP A 108 46.27 -0.08 -32.49
N GLN A 109 45.21 -0.20 -33.27
CA GLN A 109 45.25 -0.90 -34.56
C GLN A 109 46.08 -0.15 -35.60
N THR A 110 46.34 1.14 -35.41
CA THR A 110 47.20 1.93 -36.30
C THR A 110 48.69 1.63 -36.10
N GLN A 111 49.04 1.04 -34.95
CA GLN A 111 50.41 0.65 -34.59
C GLN A 111 50.63 -0.87 -34.72
N HIS A 112 49.85 -1.53 -35.58
CA HIS A 112 49.97 -2.96 -35.85
C HIS A 112 50.87 -3.22 -37.07
N VAL A 113 51.80 -4.17 -36.95
CA VAL A 113 52.70 -4.58 -38.04
C VAL A 113 52.73 -6.10 -38.13
N ASP A 114 52.48 -6.61 -39.35
CA ASP A 114 52.66 -8.02 -39.69
C ASP A 114 54.06 -8.23 -40.27
N VAL A 115 54.93 -8.92 -39.52
CA VAL A 115 56.28 -9.25 -39.99
C VAL A 115 56.25 -10.52 -40.83
N LYS A 116 56.79 -10.46 -42.05
CA LYS A 116 56.86 -11.58 -43.00
C LYS A 116 58.30 -11.82 -43.43
N ALA A 117 58.64 -13.09 -43.69
CA ALA A 117 59.94 -13.44 -44.23
C ALA A 117 60.09 -12.86 -45.66
N PRO A 118 61.27 -12.30 -46.01
CA PRO A 118 61.50 -11.72 -47.34
C PRO A 118 61.68 -12.80 -48.43
N MET A 119 62.04 -14.03 -48.04
CA MET A 119 62.24 -15.17 -48.93
C MET A 119 61.93 -16.49 -48.18
N ASP A 120 61.77 -17.58 -48.94
CA ASP A 120 61.54 -18.91 -48.39
C ASP A 120 62.82 -19.47 -47.73
N GLY A 121 62.65 -20.19 -46.61
CA GLY A 121 63.74 -20.77 -45.84
C GLY A 121 63.25 -21.70 -44.73
N ILE A 122 64.19 -22.24 -43.95
CA ILE A 122 63.89 -23.05 -42.76
C ILE A 122 64.20 -22.20 -41.54
N LEU A 123 63.23 -22.05 -40.63
CA LEU A 123 63.40 -21.36 -39.36
C LEU A 123 64.43 -22.10 -38.50
N ALA A 124 65.50 -21.42 -38.12
CA ALA A 124 66.54 -21.95 -37.24
C ALA A 124 66.19 -21.70 -35.77
N GLU A 125 65.74 -20.50 -35.43
CA GLU A 125 65.50 -20.10 -34.04
C GLU A 125 64.41 -19.02 -33.92
N LEU A 126 63.64 -19.08 -32.82
CA LEU A 126 62.67 -18.07 -32.41
C LEU A 126 63.11 -17.43 -31.10
N VAL A 127 63.35 -16.12 -31.11
CA VAL A 127 63.98 -15.38 -29.99
C VAL A 127 62.93 -14.78 -29.05
N VAL A 128 61.70 -14.55 -29.52
CA VAL A 128 60.63 -13.86 -28.78
C VAL A 128 59.38 -14.73 -28.63
N THR A 129 58.58 -14.44 -27.59
CA THR A 129 57.33 -15.13 -27.32
C THR A 129 56.11 -14.19 -27.34
N PRO A 130 54.90 -14.69 -27.61
CA PRO A 130 53.70 -13.85 -27.58
C PRO A 130 53.48 -13.21 -26.21
N GLY A 131 53.34 -11.89 -26.18
CA GLY A 131 53.18 -11.09 -24.96
C GLY A 131 54.44 -10.33 -24.54
N ASP A 132 55.60 -10.68 -25.13
CA ASP A 132 56.83 -9.92 -24.93
C ASP A 132 56.70 -8.52 -25.55
N HIS A 133 57.24 -7.53 -24.84
CA HIS A 133 57.38 -6.18 -25.39
C HIS A 133 58.65 -6.12 -26.21
N VAL A 134 58.52 -5.71 -27.47
CA VAL A 134 59.61 -5.59 -28.43
C VAL A 134 59.70 -4.16 -28.95
N ASN A 135 60.90 -3.71 -29.26
CA ASN A 135 61.17 -2.42 -29.87
C ASN A 135 61.49 -2.57 -31.36
N ALA A 136 61.41 -1.46 -32.08
CA ALA A 136 61.82 -1.43 -33.48
C ALA A 136 63.31 -1.78 -33.61
N GLY A 137 63.62 -2.80 -34.42
CA GLY A 137 64.97 -3.29 -34.65
C GLY A 137 65.36 -4.53 -33.83
N ASP A 138 64.51 -4.97 -32.90
CA ASP A 138 64.76 -6.20 -32.14
C ASP A 138 64.68 -7.44 -33.03
N LEU A 139 65.56 -8.41 -32.79
CA LEU A 139 65.57 -9.69 -33.51
C LEU A 139 64.46 -10.59 -33.00
N ILE A 140 63.58 -11.04 -33.90
CA ILE A 140 62.45 -11.91 -33.55
C ILE A 140 62.69 -13.39 -33.91
N ALA A 141 63.39 -13.65 -35.02
CA ALA A 141 63.60 -14.98 -35.57
C ALA A 141 64.75 -14.98 -36.59
N VAL A 142 65.37 -16.15 -36.79
CA VAL A 142 66.39 -16.41 -37.81
C VAL A 142 66.00 -17.64 -38.62
#